data_AF-A0A939S3T2-F1
#
_entry.id   AF-A0A939S3T2-F1
#
_cell.length_a   1.000
_cell.length_b   1.000
_cell.length_c   1.000
_cell.angle_alpha   90.00
_cell.angle_beta   90.00
_cell.angle_gamma   90.00
#
_symmetry.space_group_name_H-M   'P 1'
#
loop_
_entity.id
_entity.type
_entity.pdbx_description
1 polymer ?
#
loop_
_entity_poly.entity_id
_entity_poly.type
_entity_poly.pdbx_seq_one_letter_code
_entity_poly.pdbx_strand_id
1 'polypeptide(L)' 'MSAAPAPAADLDPYACFGGARYVAMGTGFQCADLPAFCAGARVLLAEAGGNEAAAEKLARSRGHGRLSIALAHRFCK' A
#
# COMPACT_ATOMS: atom_id res chain seq x y z
N MET A 1 20.10 9.27 37.24
CA MET A 1 19.53 10.06 36.14
C MET A 1 18.67 9.13 35.33
N SER A 2 17.36 9.11 35.57
CA SER A 2 16.43 8.22 34.85
C SER A 2 16.24 8.77 33.45
N ALA A 3 16.68 8.03 32.43
CA ALA A 3 16.34 8.33 31.05
C ALA A 3 14.82 8.14 30.91
N ALA A 4 14.10 9.24 30.67
CA ALA A 4 12.71 9.15 30.26
C ALA A 4 12.65 8.29 28.99
N PRO A 5 11.72 7.33 28.87
CA PRO A 5 11.54 6.63 27.62
C PRO A 5 11.27 7.69 26.55
N ALA A 6 12.08 7.69 25.48
CA ALA A 6 11.78 8.50 24.31
C ALA A 6 10.30 8.28 23.98
N PRO A 7 9.50 9.33 23.71
CA PRO A 7 8.14 9.12 23.26
C PRO A 7 8.26 8.15 22.09
N ALA A 8 7.71 6.94 22.25
CA ALA A 8 7.54 6.04 21.13
C ALA A 8 6.87 6.92 20.10
N ALA A 9 7.62 7.26 19.04
CA ALA A 9 7.10 8.13 18.02
C ALA A 9 5.79 7.47 17.63
N ASP A 10 4.67 8.12 17.93
CA ASP A 10 3.36 7.74 17.46
C ASP A 10 3.46 8.00 15.96
N LEU A 11 4.15 7.07 15.30
CA LEU A 11 4.48 7.09 13.90
C LEU A 11 3.13 6.87 13.27
N ASP A 12 2.51 7.98 12.88
CA ASP A 12 1.25 7.98 12.16
C ASP A 12 1.31 6.81 11.18
N PRO A 13 0.49 5.74 11.39
CA PRO A 13 0.59 4.52 10.61
C PRO A 13 0.20 4.74 9.15
N TYR A 14 -0.13 5.98 8.78
CA TYR A 14 -0.45 6.44 7.46
C TYR A 14 0.53 7.51 6.91
N ALA A 15 1.62 7.80 7.61
CA ALA A 15 2.59 8.84 7.23
C ALA A 15 3.18 8.63 5.82
N CYS A 16 3.39 7.38 5.42
CA CYS A 16 3.90 7.00 4.09
C CYS A 16 2.95 7.36 2.93
N PHE A 17 1.66 7.58 3.20
CA PHE A 17 0.68 7.91 2.16
C PHE A 17 0.64 9.40 1.81
N GLY A 18 1.24 10.27 2.64
CA GLY A 18 1.22 11.72 2.45
C GLY A 18 -0.21 12.25 2.24
N GLY A 19 -0.45 12.89 1.09
CA GLY A 19 -1.77 13.43 0.72
C GLY A 19 -2.90 12.40 0.55
N ALA A 20 -2.58 11.11 0.50
CA ALA A 20 -3.56 10.03 0.35
C ALA A 20 -3.94 9.33 1.67
N ARG A 21 -3.45 9.82 2.82
CA ARG A 21 -3.69 9.20 4.14
C ARG A 21 -5.15 8.88 4.45
N TYR A 22 -6.09 9.76 4.09
CA TYR A 22 -7.51 9.55 4.37
C TYR A 22 -8.14 8.46 3.50
N VAL A 23 -7.64 8.27 2.28
CA VAL A 23 -8.04 7.16 1.41
C VAL A 23 -7.54 5.85 2.00
N ALA A 24 -6.28 5.82 2.45
CA ALA A 24 -5.69 4.65 3.10
C ALA A 24 -6.39 4.28 4.41
N MET A 25 -6.78 5.27 5.24
CA MET A 25 -7.62 5.03 6.42
C MET A 25 -8.98 4.43 6.05
N GLY A 26 -9.66 4.97 5.03
CA GLY A 26 -10.97 4.46 4.59
C GLY A 26 -10.93 3.03 4.04
N THR A 27 -9.76 2.57 3.60
CA THR A 27 -9.54 1.18 3.15
C THR A 27 -8.94 0.28 4.22
N GLY A 28 -8.53 0.82 5.37
CA GLY A 28 -7.83 0.09 6.43
C GLY A 28 -6.40 -0.30 6.05
N PHE A 29 -5.78 0.43 5.11
CA PHE A 29 -4.45 0.14 4.57
C PHE A 29 -3.38 0.96 5.28
N GLN A 30 -2.46 0.30 5.98
CA GLN A 30 -1.41 0.95 6.78
C GLN A 30 -0.06 0.92 6.07
N CYS A 31 0.89 1.74 6.53
CA CYS A 31 2.26 1.73 6.02
C CYS A 31 2.97 0.38 6.21
N ALA A 32 2.57 -0.39 7.23
CA ALA A 32 3.08 -1.74 7.44
C ALA A 32 2.65 -2.72 6.34
N ASP A 33 1.51 -2.47 5.67
CA ASP A 33 0.99 -3.31 4.59
C ASP A 33 1.65 -3.01 3.24
N LEU A 34 2.34 -1.86 3.14
CA LEU A 34 2.94 -1.36 1.91
C LEU A 34 3.90 -2.37 1.25
N PRO A 35 4.84 -3.02 1.98
CA PRO A 35 5.76 -3.98 1.37
C PRO A 35 5.06 -5.19 0.75
N ALA A 36 4.11 -5.78 1.47
CA ALA A 36 3.34 -6.93 0.98
C ALA A 36 2.45 -6.56 -0.20
N PHE A 37 1.83 -5.38 -0.15
CA PHE A 37 1.06 -4.84 -1.26
C PHE A 37 1.91 -4.60 -2.51
N CYS A 38 3.08 -3.98 -2.37
CA CYS A 38 4.00 -3.75 -3.47
C CYS A 38 4.48 -5.07 -4.10
N ALA A 39 4.76 -6.09 -3.29
CA ALA A 39 5.09 -7.42 -3.79
C ALA A 39 3.93 -8.03 -4.60
N GLY A 40 2.70 -8.00 -4.07
CA GLY A 40 1.52 -8.52 -4.77
C GLY A 40 1.22 -7.76 -6.08
N ALA A 41 1.38 -6.44 -6.07
CA ALA A 41 1.19 -5.61 -7.25
C ALA A 41 2.22 -5.92 -8.35
N ARG A 42 3.49 -6.16 -7.99
CA ARG A 42 4.53 -6.56 -8.94
C ARG A 42 4.24 -7.93 -9.56
N VAL A 43 3.74 -8.88 -8.78
CA VAL A 43 3.34 -10.21 -9.28
C VAL A 43 2.20 -10.08 -10.30
N LEU A 44 1.15 -9.33 -9.95
CA LEU A 44 0.02 -9.08 -10.84
C LEU A 44 0.43 -8.35 -12.12
N LEU A 45 1.34 -7.38 -12.04
CA LEU A 45 1.86 -6.68 -13.19
C LEU A 45 2.70 -7.60 -14.09
N ALA A 46 3.52 -8.48 -13.51
CA ALA A 46 4.27 -9.48 -14.26
C ALA A 46 3.34 -10.50 -14.96
N GLU A 47 2.31 -10.99 -14.27
CA GLU A 47 1.30 -11.89 -14.84
C GLU A 47 0.49 -11.22 -15.96
N ALA A 48 0.25 -9.91 -15.85
CA ALA A 48 -0.40 -9.10 -16.87
C ALA A 48 0.53 -8.67 -18.02
N GLY A 49 1.79 -9.13 -18.05
CA GLY A 49 2.76 -8.79 -19.09
C GLY A 49 3.18 -7.32 -19.08
N GLY A 50 3.19 -6.67 -17.92
CA GLY A 50 3.49 -5.25 -17.78
C GLY A 50 2.33 -4.31 -18.08
N ASN A 51 1.14 -4.84 -18.41
CA ASN A 51 -0.04 -4.01 -18.67
C ASN A 51 -0.82 -3.73 -17.37
N GLU A 52 -0.81 -2.47 -16.95
CA GLU A 52 -1.44 -2.01 -15.70
C GLU A 52 -2.97 -2.20 -15.70
N ALA A 53 -3.65 -1.94 -16.81
CA ALA A 53 -5.10 -2.11 -16.92
C ALA A 53 -5.50 -3.59 -16.82
N ALA A 54 -4.70 -4.47 -17.44
CA ALA A 54 -4.88 -5.91 -17.32
C ALA A 54 -4.56 -6.40 -15.89
N ALA A 55 -3.52 -5.87 -15.25
CA ALA A 55 -3.18 -6.16 -13.86
C ALA A 55 -4.29 -5.70 -12.90
N GLU A 56 -4.90 -4.54 -13.13
CA GLU A 56 -6.04 -4.06 -12.35
C GLU A 56 -7.27 -4.94 -12.54
N LYS A 57 -7.56 -5.35 -13.78
CA LYS A 57 -8.65 -6.30 -14.07
C LYS A 57 -8.42 -7.65 -13.37
N LEU A 58 -7.17 -8.12 -13.36
CA LEU A 58 -6.75 -9.35 -12.69
C LEU A 58 -6.83 -9.24 -11.16
N ALA A 59 -6.44 -8.09 -10.60
CA ALA A 59 -6.62 -7.79 -9.18
C ALA A 59 -8.10 -7.84 -8.79
N ARG A 60 -8.97 -7.17 -9.57
CA ARG A 60 -10.42 -7.17 -9.35
C ARG A 60 -11.02 -8.56 -9.45
N SER A 61 -10.62 -9.37 -10.44
CA SER A 61 -11.16 -10.73 -10.60
C SER A 61 -10.77 -11.67 -9.44
N ARG A 62 -9.64 -11.42 -8.79
CA ARG A 62 -9.17 -12.15 -7.60
C ARG A 62 -9.73 -11.62 -6.28
N GLY A 63 -10.66 -10.67 -6.32
CA GLY A 63 -11.21 -10.06 -5.10
C GLY A 63 -10.27 -9.06 -4.43
N HIS A 64 -9.14 -8.72 -5.06
CA HIS A 64 -8.23 -7.68 -4.62
C HIS A 64 -8.71 -6.28 -5.04
N GLY A 65 -10.02 -6.05 -5.18
CA GLY A 65 -10.58 -4.78 -5.66
C GLY A 65 -10.21 -3.56 -4.82
N ARG A 66 -9.78 -3.74 -3.56
CA ARG A 66 -9.22 -2.70 -2.68
C ARG A 66 -7.73 -2.40 -2.94
N LEU A 67 -7.01 -3.33 -3.54
CA LEU A 67 -5.59 -3.26 -3.90
C LEU A 67 -5.51 -2.90 -5.39
N SER A 68 -5.96 -1.71 -5.77
CA SER A 68 -5.78 -1.27 -7.16
C SER A 68 -4.29 -1.11 -7.44
N ILE A 69 -3.80 -1.78 -8.49
CA ILE A 69 -2.40 -1.66 -8.99
C ILE A 69 -2.00 -0.18 -9.15
N ALA A 70 -2.97 0.69 -9.49
CA ALA A 70 -2.81 2.13 -9.54
C ALA A 70 -2.34 2.77 -8.20
N LEU A 71 -2.82 2.28 -7.06
CA LEU A 71 -2.31 2.71 -5.75
C LEU A 71 -0.87 2.20 -5.54
N ALA A 72 -0.56 0.99 -5.98
CA ALA A 72 0.81 0.46 -5.92
C ALA A 72 1.77 1.34 -6.73
N HIS A 73 1.44 1.75 -7.95
CA HIS A 73 2.28 2.67 -8.72
C HIS A 73 2.57 3.99 -7.98
N ARG A 74 1.60 4.47 -7.19
CA ARG A 74 1.75 5.70 -6.40
C ARG A 74 2.66 5.54 -5.20
N PHE A 75 2.70 4.36 -4.57
CA PHE A 75 3.41 4.13 -3.31
C PHE A 75 4.62 3.19 -3.40
N CYS A 76 4.74 2.40 -4.45
CA CYS A 76 5.76 1.35 -4.64
C CYS A 76 6.87 1.79 -5.61
N LYS A 77 7.38 3.01 -5.43
CA LYS A 77 8.54 3.50 -6.19
C LYS A 77 9.85 2.94 -5.66
#